data_AF-X1E0T9-F1
#
_entry.id   AF-X1E0T9-F1
#
_cell.length_a   1.000
_cell.length_b   1.000
_cell.length_c   1.000
_cell.angle_alpha   90.00
_cell.angle_beta   90.00
_cell.angle_gamma   90.00
#
_symmetry.space_group_name_H-M   'P 1'
#
loop_
_entity.id
_entity.type
_entity.pdbx_description
1 polymer ?
#
loop_
_entity_poly.entity_id
_entity_poly.type
_entity_poly.pdbx_seq_one_letter_code
_entity_poly.pdbx_strand_id
1 'polypeptide(L)' 'MSNELERVSGIGPISSINLSKAGVKTIEDIASSKPEDLAWIKGIGIVSAKNIIENANDLLKLE' A
#
# COMPACT_ATOMS: atom_id res chain seq x y z
N MET A 1 -17.46 0.70 1.10
CA MET A 1 -16.51 -0.40 0.84
C MET A 1 -15.19 0.05 1.43
N SER A 2 -14.92 -0.38 2.66
CA SER A 2 -13.68 -0.10 3.37
C SER A 2 -12.58 -0.91 2.67
N ASN A 3 -11.59 -0.24 2.08
CA ASN A 3 -10.52 -0.96 1.41
C ASN A 3 -9.56 -1.47 2.49
N GLU A 4 -9.23 -2.75 2.51
CA GLU A 4 -8.32 -3.33 3.51
C GLU A 4 -6.96 -2.62 3.51
N LEU A 5 -6.58 -2.10 2.34
CA LEU A 5 -5.39 -1.26 2.15
C LEU A 5 -5.39 -0.02 3.05
N GLU A 6 -6.54 0.58 3.36
CA GLU A 6 -6.62 1.75 4.25
C GLU A 6 -6.27 1.42 5.71
N ARG A 7 -6.17 0.14 6.08
CA ARG A 7 -5.65 -0.27 7.40
C ARG A 7 -4.14 -0.07 7.50
N VAL A 8 -3.44 -0.08 6.38
CA VAL A 8 -1.99 0.13 6.34
C VAL A 8 -1.70 1.61 6.59
N SER A 9 -1.02 1.91 7.69
CA SER A 9 -0.59 3.28 8.00
C SER A 9 0.21 3.88 6.84
N GLY A 10 -0.24 5.04 6.36
CA GLY A 10 0.33 5.72 5.19
C GLY A 10 -0.46 5.55 3.90
N ILE A 11 -1.48 4.69 3.86
CA ILE A 11 -2.42 4.60 2.74
C ILE A 11 -3.65 5.45 3.02
N GLY A 12 -3.76 6.57 2.29
CA GLY A 12 -4.98 7.37 2.27
C GLY A 12 -6.03 6.83 1.29
N PRO A 13 -7.25 7.36 1.31
CA PRO A 13 -8.36 6.91 0.45
C PRO A 13 -8.02 7.02 -1.05
N ILE A 14 -7.29 8.07 -1.45
CA ILE A 14 -6.87 8.26 -2.86
C ILE A 14 -5.83 7.21 -3.28
N SER A 15 -4.83 6.97 -2.44
CA SER A 15 -3.77 5.98 -2.69
C SER A 15 -4.33 4.57 -2.74
N SER A 16 -5.25 4.24 -1.82
CA SER A 16 -6.01 3.00 -1.76
C SER A 16 -6.78 2.73 -3.07
N ILE A 17 -7.48 3.75 -3.61
CA ILE A 17 -8.18 3.63 -4.89
C ILE A 17 -7.21 3.39 -6.05
N ASN A 18 -6.09 4.13 -6.08
CA ASN A 18 -5.11 4.00 -7.17
C ASN A 18 -4.36 2.67 -7.12
N LEU A 19 -4.06 2.16 -5.91
CA LEU A 19 -3.53 0.81 -5.70
C LEU A 19 -4.49 -0.25 -6.23
N SER A 20 -5.77 -0.15 -5.86
CA SER A 20 -6.80 -1.07 -6.34
C SER A 20 -6.95 -1.05 -7.86
N LYS A 21 -6.80 0.12 -8.49
CA LYS A 21 -6.75 0.28 -9.95
C LYS A 21 -5.48 -0.29 -10.59
N ALA A 22 -4.35 -0.23 -9.88
CA ALA A 22 -3.09 -0.83 -10.31
C ALA A 22 -3.09 -2.37 -10.19
N GLY A 23 -4.13 -2.96 -9.59
CA GLY A 23 -4.25 -4.40 -9.36
C GLY A 23 -3.94 -4.81 -7.92
N VAL A 24 -3.41 -3.90 -7.12
CA VAL A 24 -3.03 -4.11 -5.72
C VAL A 24 -4.26 -4.03 -4.85
N LYS A 25 -4.75 -5.18 -4.38
CA LYS A 25 -6.01 -5.26 -3.60
C LYS A 25 -5.84 -5.79 -2.19
N THR A 26 -4.71 -6.42 -1.89
CA THR A 26 -4.42 -7.03 -0.59
C THR A 26 -3.14 -6.46 0.02
N ILE A 27 -2.98 -6.64 1.33
CA ILE A 27 -1.79 -6.23 2.07
C ILE A 27 -0.55 -6.99 1.56
N GLU A 28 -0.71 -8.26 1.21
CA GLU A 28 0.34 -9.11 0.62
C GLU A 28 0.88 -8.54 -0.68
N ASP A 29 -0.01 -8.05 -1.55
CA ASP A 29 0.35 -7.51 -2.85
C ASP A 29 1.18 -6.22 -2.70
N ILE A 30 0.84 -5.41 -1.69
CA ILE A 30 1.66 -4.25 -1.28
C ILE A 30 3.02 -4.72 -0.76
N ALA A 31 3.04 -5.67 0.18
CA ALA A 31 4.25 -6.15 0.83
C ALA A 31 5.23 -6.80 -0.15
N SER A 32 4.71 -7.43 -1.21
CA SER A 32 5.49 -8.02 -2.31
C SER A 32 5.88 -7.01 -3.40
N SER A 33 5.24 -5.84 -3.43
CA SER A 33 5.53 -4.78 -4.40
C SER A 33 6.81 -4.03 -4.05
N LYS A 34 7.44 -3.43 -5.06
CA LYS A 34 8.61 -2.57 -4.87
C LYS A 34 8.19 -1.15 -4.48
N PRO A 35 8.99 -0.46 -3.65
CA PRO A 35 8.70 0.92 -3.27
C PRO A 35 8.70 1.86 -4.47
N GLU A 36 9.49 1.58 -5.51
CA GLU A 36 9.55 2.38 -6.73
C GLU A 36 8.27 2.27 -7.56
N ASP A 37 7.71 1.06 -7.68
CA ASP A 37 6.43 0.81 -8.37
C ASP A 37 5.28 1.51 -7.65
N LEU A 38 5.22 1.40 -6.32
CA LEU A 38 4.21 2.10 -5.53
C LEU A 38 4.39 3.62 -5.58
N ALA A 39 5.63 4.12 -5.61
CA ALA A 39 5.91 5.55 -5.73
C ALA A 39 5.56 6.14 -7.10
N TRP A 40 5.41 5.29 -8.13
CA TRP A 40 4.88 5.71 -9.42
C TRP A 40 3.38 6.02 -9.36
N ILE A 41 2.69 5.48 -8.35
CA ILE A 41 1.27 5.70 -8.16
C ILE A 41 1.02 7.13 -7.68
N LYS A 42 0.16 7.85 -8.41
CA LYS A 42 -0.20 9.23 -8.08
C LYS A 42 -0.73 9.34 -6.65
N GLY A 43 -0.04 10.14 -5.82
CA GLY A 43 -0.39 10.33 -4.41
C GLY A 43 0.41 9.48 -3.42
N ILE A 44 1.33 8.64 -3.90
CA ILE A 44 2.28 7.88 -3.08
C ILE A 44 3.69 8.38 -3.41
N GLY A 45 4.38 8.97 -2.45
CA GLY A 45 5.79 9.32 -2.60
C GLY A 45 6.71 8.14 -2.31
N ILE A 46 7.97 8.19 -2.73
CA ILE A 46 8.96 7.12 -2.47
C ILE A 46 9.14 6.79 -0.98
N VAL A 47 9.03 7.82 -0.12
CA VAL A 47 9.10 7.64 1.33
C VAL A 47 7.82 6.97 1.84
N SER A 48 6.65 7.40 1.37
CA SER A 48 5.37 6.77 1.72
C SER A 48 5.32 5.33 1.25
N ALA A 49 5.76 5.03 0.03
CA ALA A 49 5.82 3.69 -0.52
C ALA A 49 6.63 2.73 0.37
N LYS A 50 7.82 3.14 0.82
CA LYS A 50 8.62 2.34 1.76
C LYS A 50 7.88 2.08 3.07
N ASN A 51 7.37 3.14 3.70
CA ASN A 51 6.61 3.00 4.95
C ASN A 51 5.38 2.10 4.79
N ILE A 52 4.66 2.22 3.66
CA ILE A 52 3.49 1.42 3.35
C ILE A 52 3.87 -0.06 3.23
N ILE A 53 4.96 -0.39 2.54
CA ILE A 53 5.45 -1.78 2.42
C ILE A 53 5.88 -2.33 3.78
N GLU A 54 6.58 -1.52 4.57
CA GLU A 54 7.01 -1.91 5.91
C GLU A 54 5.81 -2.17 6.82
N ASN A 55 4.84 -1.25 6.85
CA ASN A 55 3.61 -1.41 7.62
C ASN A 55 2.75 -2.59 7.14
N ALA A 56 2.70 -2.83 5.83
CA ALA A 56 2.03 -4.00 5.26
C ALA A 56 2.71 -5.30 5.71
N ASN A 57 4.04 -5.36 5.67
CA ASN A 57 4.80 -6.51 6.18
C ASN A 57 4.61 -6.71 7.69
N ASP A 58 4.53 -5.63 8.47
CA ASP A 58 4.33 -5.70 9.91
C ASP A 58 2.94 -6.27 10.24
N LEU A 59 1.90 -5.81 9.52
CA LEU A 59 0.54 -6.35 9.62
C LEU A 59 0.49 -7.84 9.29
N LEU A 60 1.14 -8.27 8.21
CA LEU A 60 1.20 -9.69 7.82
C LEU A 60 1.94 -10.58 8.83
N LYS A 61 2.86 -10.01 9.62
CA LYS A 61 3.56 -10.74 10.69
C LYS A 61 2.76 -10.81 12.00
N LEU A 62 1.78 -9.92 12.16
CA LEU A 62 0.92 -9.83 13.34
C LEU A 62 -0.36 -10.68 13.20
N GLU A 63 -0.69 -11.13 11.98
CA GLU A 63 -1.79 -12.07 11.69
C GLU A 63 -1.39 -13.55 11.76
#